data_AF-A0A4D4J9F7-F1
#
_entry.id   AF-A0A4D4J9F7-F1
#
_cell.length_a   1.000
_cell.length_b   1.000
_cell.length_c   1.000
_cell.angle_alpha   90.00
_cell.angle_beta   90.00
_cell.angle_gamma   90.00
#
_symmetry.space_group_name_H-M   'P 1'
#
loop_
_entity.id
_entity.type
_entity.pdbx_description
1 polymer ?
#
loop_
_entity_poly.entity_id
_entity_poly.type
_entity_poly.pdbx_seq_one_letter_code
_entity_poly.pdbx_strand_id
1 'polypeptide(L)'
;MELVLRHRERATEGATAVELVELARGAGPAPADAEDGSEPASGWVGSTGNRRWWRIRCRDVGNRDRCLTVLADRGTVVLVGPPGETAVLSAGQLGQLRTALREAADQAER
;
A
#
# COMPACT_ATOMS: atom_id res chain seq x y z
N MET A 1 20.02 -35.77 -29.47
CA MET A 1 20.77 -35.53 -28.22
C MET A 1 21.18 -34.08 -28.28
N GLU A 2 20.66 -33.15 -27.49
CA GLU A 2 20.17 -33.23 -26.12
C GLU A 2 19.11 -32.12 -25.91
N LEU A 3 18.11 -32.43 -25.11
CA LEU A 3 17.10 -31.50 -24.61
C LEU A 3 17.78 -30.37 -23.81
N VAL A 4 17.43 -29.11 -24.08
CA VAL A 4 17.43 -28.08 -23.04
C VAL A 4 16.04 -27.45 -22.99
N LEU A 5 15.12 -28.23 -22.43
CA LEU A 5 13.94 -27.68 -21.77
C LEU A 5 14.38 -27.00 -20.47
N ARG A 6 13.59 -25.97 -20.11
CA ARG A 6 13.44 -25.34 -18.79
C ARG A 6 14.27 -24.07 -18.57
N HIS A 7 13.62 -22.93 -18.77
CA HIS A 7 13.31 -22.02 -17.65
C HIS A 7 12.10 -21.15 -18.02
N ARG A 8 10.90 -21.74 -17.87
CA ARG A 8 9.72 -20.95 -17.53
C ARG A 8 9.82 -20.68 -16.04
N GLU A 9 10.57 -19.66 -15.64
CA GLU A 9 10.46 -19.16 -14.28
C GLU A 9 9.11 -18.48 -14.16
N ARG A 10 8.25 -19.11 -13.37
CA ARG A 10 6.91 -18.61 -13.08
C ARG A 10 7.11 -17.34 -12.27
N ALA A 11 6.86 -16.18 -12.88
CA ALA A 11 6.75 -14.91 -12.18
C ALA A 11 5.48 -14.89 -11.31
N THR A 12 5.43 -15.76 -10.31
CA THR A 12 4.44 -15.82 -9.23
C THR A 12 5.09 -16.29 -7.93
N GLU A 13 6.35 -15.99 -7.69
CA GLU A 13 6.92 -15.96 -6.33
C GLU A 13 6.73 -14.56 -5.76
N GLY A 14 6.56 -14.43 -4.44
CA GLY A 14 6.13 -13.21 -3.76
C GLY A 14 6.82 -11.96 -4.28
N ALA A 15 6.08 -10.91 -4.62
CA ALA A 15 6.69 -9.61 -4.87
C ALA A 15 7.48 -9.26 -3.60
N THR A 16 8.78 -9.01 -3.73
CA THR A 16 9.60 -8.75 -2.52
C THR A 16 9.05 -7.53 -1.78
N ALA A 17 9.21 -7.46 -0.47
CA ALA A 17 8.75 -6.29 0.31
C ALA A 17 9.30 -4.97 -0.27
N VAL A 18 10.48 -5.00 -0.88
CA VAL A 18 11.09 -3.86 -1.59
C VAL A 18 10.34 -3.50 -2.87
N GLU A 19 9.96 -4.50 -3.68
CA GLU A 19 9.14 -4.27 -4.88
C GLU A 19 7.75 -3.72 -4.53
N LEU A 20 7.15 -4.23 -3.46
CA LEU A 20 5.89 -3.70 -2.90
C LEU A 20 6.04 -2.26 -2.42
N VAL A 21 7.14 -1.93 -1.75
CA VAL A 21 7.45 -0.55 -1.31
C VAL A 21 7.59 0.40 -2.52
N GLU A 22 8.31 -0.01 -3.56
CA GLU A 22 8.50 0.81 -4.77
C GLU A 22 7.19 0.98 -5.56
N LEU A 23 6.33 -0.04 -5.60
CA LEU A 23 4.98 0.05 -6.15
C LEU A 23 4.09 1.02 -5.35
N ALA A 24 4.11 0.96 -4.01
CA ALA A 24 3.40 1.94 -3.18
C ALA A 24 3.89 3.37 -3.39
N ARG A 25 5.18 3.55 -3.65
CA ARG A 25 5.79 4.86 -3.96
C ARG A 25 5.42 5.37 -5.34
N GLY A 26 5.35 4.48 -6.33
CA GLY A 26 5.01 4.79 -7.73
C GLY A 26 3.52 5.06 -7.98
N ALA A 27 2.64 4.64 -7.07
CA ALA A 27 1.23 5.06 -7.05
C ALA A 27 1.13 6.55 -6.63
N GLY A 28 1.56 7.46 -7.51
CA GLY A 28 1.33 8.90 -7.37
C GLY A 28 -0.16 9.22 -7.42
N PRO A 29 -0.60 10.39 -6.92
CA PRO A 29 -2.00 10.80 -7.03
C PRO A 29 -2.37 10.86 -8.51
N ALA A 30 -3.38 10.09 -8.93
CA ALA A 30 -4.08 10.44 -10.15
C ALA A 30 -4.59 11.88 -10.00
N PRO A 31 -4.50 12.72 -11.05
CA PRO A 31 -5.11 14.05 -11.02
C PRO A 31 -6.60 13.92 -10.69
N ALA A 32 -7.08 14.89 -9.93
CA ALA A 32 -8.36 14.91 -9.23
C ALA A 32 -9.57 15.05 -10.18
N ASP A 33 -9.88 14.01 -10.95
CA ASP A 33 -11.06 13.99 -11.82
C ASP A 33 -11.87 12.70 -11.61
N ALA A 34 -12.57 12.60 -10.47
CA ALA A 34 -13.80 11.80 -10.32
C ALA A 34 -14.47 12.18 -8.99
N GLU A 35 -15.25 13.26 -9.02
CA GLU A 35 -16.23 13.62 -7.99
C GLU A 35 -17.33 12.55 -7.95
N ASP A 36 -17.36 11.72 -6.91
CA ASP A 36 -18.61 11.22 -6.33
C ASP A 36 -18.62 11.60 -4.85
N GLY A 37 -19.70 12.29 -4.46
CA GLY A 37 -19.85 13.06 -3.22
C GLY A 37 -19.93 12.22 -1.95
N SER A 38 -18.83 11.55 -1.61
CA SER A 38 -18.55 11.02 -0.29
C SER A 38 -17.09 11.33 -0.02
N GLU A 39 -16.76 12.35 0.79
CA GLU A 39 -15.39 12.54 1.27
C GLU A 39 -14.93 11.21 1.89
N PRO A 40 -14.07 10.40 1.24
CA PRO A 40 -13.68 9.14 1.85
C PRO A 40 -12.76 9.53 2.99
N ALA A 41 -13.18 9.25 4.22
CA ALA A 41 -12.54 9.67 5.45
C ALA A 41 -11.00 9.50 5.40
N SER A 42 -10.30 10.58 5.04
CA SER A 42 -8.85 10.81 5.13
C SER A 42 -7.90 9.70 4.64
N GLY A 43 -8.39 8.76 3.81
CA GLY A 43 -7.58 7.72 3.22
C GLY A 43 -8.11 7.18 1.88
N TRP A 44 -7.20 6.82 0.99
CA TRP A 44 -7.50 6.31 -0.34
C TRP A 44 -7.27 4.80 -0.36
N VAL A 45 -8.23 4.02 -0.86
CA VAL A 45 -8.05 2.59 -1.08
C VAL A 45 -7.97 2.30 -2.57
N GLY A 46 -7.10 1.37 -2.96
CA GLY A 46 -6.98 0.94 -4.35
C GLY A 46 -6.51 -0.50 -4.46
N SER A 47 -6.44 -0.99 -5.70
CA SER A 47 -5.93 -2.32 -6.00
C SER A 47 -5.08 -2.30 -7.27
N THR A 48 -4.10 -3.20 -7.35
CA THR A 48 -3.26 -3.37 -8.54
C THR A 48 -3.00 -4.87 -8.73
N GLY A 49 -3.67 -5.49 -9.68
CA GLY A 49 -3.68 -6.95 -9.82
C GLY A 49 -4.35 -7.61 -8.60
N ASN A 50 -3.72 -8.63 -8.01
CA ASN A 50 -4.22 -9.30 -6.80
C ASN A 50 -3.80 -8.61 -5.48
N ARG A 51 -3.36 -7.35 -5.55
CA ARG A 51 -2.86 -6.59 -4.40
C ARG A 51 -3.83 -5.49 -4.04
N ARG A 52 -3.98 -5.26 -2.74
CA ARG A 52 -4.78 -4.16 -2.20
C ARG A 52 -3.90 -3.20 -1.43
N TRP A 53 -4.20 -1.91 -1.53
CA TRP A 53 -3.46 -0.88 -0.83
C TRP A 53 -4.37 0.17 -0.22
N TRP A 54 -3.91 0.76 0.88
CA TRP A 54 -4.56 1.85 1.60
C TRP A 54 -3.55 2.97 1.82
N ARG A 55 -3.94 4.22 1.60
CA ARG A 55 -3.15 5.41 1.94
C ARG A 55 -3.85 6.16 3.03
N ILE A 56 -3.14 6.47 4.11
CA ILE A 56 -3.66 7.24 5.23
C ILE A 56 -2.89 8.56 5.27
N ARG A 57 -3.60 9.71 5.25
CA ARG A 57 -2.94 11.00 5.42
C ARG A 57 -2.34 11.09 6.83
N CYS A 58 -1.13 11.62 6.93
CA CYS A 58 -0.45 11.87 8.19
C CYS A 58 0.38 13.16 8.07
N ARG A 59 0.94 13.65 9.17
CA ARG A 59 1.93 14.73 9.13
C ARG A 59 3.30 14.18 9.42
N ASP A 60 4.36 14.91 9.07
CA ASP A 60 5.68 14.68 9.63
C ASP A 60 5.94 15.57 10.86
N VAL A 61 7.11 15.42 11.49
CA VAL A 61 7.52 16.26 12.63
C VAL A 61 7.63 17.74 12.24
N GLY A 62 7.90 18.02 10.96
CA GLY A 62 7.87 19.37 10.38
C GLY A 62 6.46 19.88 10.06
N ASN A 63 5.40 19.19 10.50
CA ASN A 63 4.00 19.54 10.26
C ASN A 63 3.60 19.57 8.77
N ARG A 64 4.33 18.89 7.89
CA ARG A 64 3.97 18.81 6.46
C ARG A 64 3.03 17.64 6.23
N ASP A 65 2.05 17.82 5.35
CA ASP A 65 1.16 16.75 4.92
C ASP A 65 1.92 15.68 4.14
N ARG A 66 1.73 14.44 4.58
CA ARG A 66 2.36 13.22 4.06
C ARG A 66 1.33 12.08 4.02
N CYS A 67 1.77 10.91 3.56
CA CYS A 67 0.94 9.71 3.52
C CYS A 67 1.71 8.50 4.02
N LEU A 68 1.02 7.66 4.79
CA LEU A 68 1.40 6.27 5.08
C LEU A 68 0.70 5.36 4.09
N THR A 69 1.39 4.33 3.59
CA THR A 69 0.79 3.34 2.70
C THR A 69 0.82 1.96 3.33
N VAL A 70 -0.32 1.28 3.36
CA VAL A 70 -0.46 -0.12 3.75
C VAL A 70 -0.70 -0.91 2.46
N LEU A 71 -0.01 -2.03 2.29
CA LEU A 71 -0.15 -2.94 1.17
C LEU A 71 -0.38 -4.35 1.70
N ALA A 72 -1.26 -5.10 1.04
CA ALA A 72 -1.42 -6.53 1.26
C ALA A 72 -1.14 -7.29 -0.05
N ASP A 73 -0.22 -8.26 0.03
CA ASP A 73 0.09 -9.23 -1.03
C ASP A 73 0.32 -10.59 -0.39
N ARG A 74 -0.47 -11.60 -0.76
CA ARG A 74 -0.24 -13.04 -0.52
C ARG A 74 0.45 -13.37 0.81
N GLY A 75 -0.28 -13.24 1.93
CA GLY A 75 0.25 -13.55 3.26
C GLY A 75 1.15 -12.48 3.88
N THR A 76 1.40 -11.37 3.19
CA THR A 76 2.29 -10.30 3.66
C THR A 76 1.57 -8.96 3.70
N VAL A 77 1.75 -8.23 4.80
CA VAL A 77 1.34 -6.83 4.95
C VAL A 77 2.58 -5.96 5.04
N VAL A 78 2.66 -4.94 4.17
CA VAL A 78 3.78 -3.98 4.12
C VAL A 78 3.27 -2.60 4.50
N LEU A 79 3.91 -1.98 5.49
CA LEU A 79 3.64 -0.61 5.92
C LEU A 79 4.79 0.29 5.47
N VAL A 80 4.49 1.29 4.65
CA VAL A 80 5.46 2.24 4.11
C VAL A 80 5.22 3.61 4.73
N GLY A 81 6.19 4.05 5.54
CA GLY A 81 6.28 5.40 6.08
C GLY A 81 6.61 6.45 5.01
N PRO A 82 6.35 7.74 5.30
CA PRO A 82 6.90 8.82 4.49
C PRO A 82 8.43 8.68 4.41
N PRO A 83 9.04 8.90 3.23
CA PRO A 83 10.47 8.69 3.05
C PRO A 83 11.30 9.67 3.90
N GLY A 84 12.23 9.14 4.70
CA GLY A 84 13.21 9.92 5.45
C GLY A 84 12.65 10.75 6.62
N GLU A 85 11.37 10.58 6.96
CA GLU A 85 10.67 11.41 7.93
C GLU A 85 9.82 10.54 8.87
N THR A 86 9.63 11.00 10.11
CA THR A 86 8.77 10.31 11.08
C THR A 86 7.32 10.70 10.86
N ALA A 87 6.43 9.72 10.64
CA ALA A 87 5.01 9.96 10.57
C ALA A 87 4.41 10.25 11.95
N VAL A 88 3.67 11.34 12.04
CA VAL A 88 2.84 11.75 13.17
C VAL A 88 1.39 11.58 12.76
N LEU A 89 0.65 10.77 13.54
CA LEU A 89 -0.77 10.52 13.33
C LEU A 89 -1.59 11.13 14.47
N SER A 90 -2.70 11.79 14.12
CA SER A 90 -3.75 12.11 15.08
C SER A 90 -4.50 10.85 15.52
N ALA A 91 -5.29 10.92 16.60
CA ALA A 91 -6.11 9.80 17.06
C ALA A 91 -7.08 9.28 15.97
N GLY A 92 -7.64 10.18 15.14
CA GLY A 92 -8.50 9.81 14.01
C GLY A 92 -7.73 9.07 12.91
N GLN A 93 -6.55 9.58 12.55
CA GLN A 93 -5.66 8.95 11.55
C GLN A 93 -5.15 7.58 12.03
N LEU A 94 -4.86 7.43 13.33
CA LEU A 94 -4.50 6.15 13.91
C LEU A 94 -5.68 5.15 13.89
N GLY A 95 -6.91 5.64 14.11
CA GLY A 95 -8.13 4.85 13.94
C GLY A 95 -8.29 4.32 12.51
N GLN A 96 -8.01 5.15 11.51
CA GLN A 96 -8.03 4.76 10.10
C GLN A 96 -6.93 3.74 9.78
N LEU A 97 -5.71 3.94 10.28
CA LEU A 97 -4.61 2.99 10.12
C LEU A 97 -4.98 1.62 10.72
N ARG A 98 -5.61 1.61 11.89
CA ARG A 98 -6.07 0.36 12.52
C ARG A 98 -7.09 -0.37 11.64
N THR A 99 -8.05 0.34 11.05
CA THR A 99 -9.03 -0.26 10.12
C THR A 99 -8.32 -0.81 8.88
N ALA A 100 -7.42 -0.03 8.27
CA ALA A 100 -6.66 -0.46 7.09
C ALA A 100 -5.80 -1.70 7.38
N LEU A 101 -5.15 -1.77 8.54
CA LEU A 101 -4.35 -2.94 8.94
C LEU A 101 -5.20 -4.18 9.19
N ARG A 102 -6.41 -4.03 9.73
CA ARG A 102 -7.37 -5.15 9.86
C ARG A 102 -7.79 -5.66 8.49
N GLU A 103 -8.20 -4.78 7.59
CA GLU A 103 -8.57 -5.18 6.23
C GLU A 103 -7.38 -5.81 5.48
N ALA A 104 -6.16 -5.29 5.68
CA ALA A 104 -4.94 -5.84 5.09
C ALA A 104 -4.64 -7.25 5.62
N ALA A 105 -4.80 -7.49 6.93
CA ALA A 105 -4.66 -8.81 7.52
C ALA A 105 -5.67 -9.80 6.92
N ASP A 106 -6.95 -9.41 6.84
CA ASP A 106 -7.98 -10.23 6.20
C ASP A 106 -7.67 -10.54 4.73
N GLN A 107 -7.01 -9.63 4.00
CA GLN A 107 -6.53 -9.88 2.63
C GLN A 107 -5.32 -10.81 2.58
N ALA A 108 -4.41 -10.69 3.54
CA ALA A 108 -3.22 -11.55 3.60
C ALA A 108 -3.57 -13.00 3.97
N GLU A 109 -4.64 -13.22 4.73
CA GLU A 109 -5.12 -14.56 5.12
C GLU A 109 -5.88 -15.30 4.01
N ARG A 110 -6.30 -14.62 2.93
CA ARG A 110 -6.97 -15.24 1.76
C ARG A 110 -5.97 -15.78 0.74
#